data_AF-A0A1S2R633-F1
#
_entry.id   AF-A0A1S2R633-F1
#
_cell.length_a   1.000
_cell.length_b   1.000
_cell.length_c   1.000
_cell.angle_alpha   90.00
_cell.angle_beta   90.00
_cell.angle_gamma   90.00
#
_symmetry.space_group_name_H-M   'P 1'
#
loop_
_entity.id
_entity.type
_entity.pdbx_description
1 polymer ?
#
loop_
_entity_poly.entity_id
_entity_poly.type
_entity_poly.pdbx_seq_one_letter_code
_entity_poly.pdbx_strand_id
1 'polypeptide(L)'
;MPDDRKNRTTVDIYGQQYTIVGAESTGHIRLVASMVDDSMREISMKNPSLDTSKLAVLTAVNAIHDYLKLKDQIDQLKLELQKEKD
;
A
#
# COMPACT_ATOMS: atom_id res chain seq x y z
N MET A 1 17.17 -25.52 10.36
CA MET A 1 15.97 -25.02 11.06
C MET A 1 15.50 -23.78 10.32
N PRO A 2 14.42 -23.81 9.53
CA PRO A 2 14.01 -22.65 8.76
C PRO A 2 13.04 -21.83 9.62
N ASP A 3 13.58 -21.05 10.56
CA ASP A 3 12.85 -19.86 11.03
C ASP A 3 12.97 -18.83 9.90
N ASP A 4 12.02 -18.91 8.98
CA ASP A 4 11.73 -17.90 7.98
C ASP A 4 11.75 -16.55 8.70
N ARG A 5 12.75 -15.71 8.39
CA ARG A 5 13.01 -14.42 9.05
C ARG A 5 11.88 -13.42 8.75
N LYS A 6 10.70 -13.66 9.30
CA LYS A 6 9.56 -12.78 9.21
C LYS A 6 9.70 -11.72 10.28
N ASN A 7 9.88 -10.49 9.85
CA ASN A 7 9.91 -9.33 10.72
C ASN A 7 8.48 -9.07 11.22
N ARG A 8 8.32 -9.01 12.54
CA ARG A 8 7.08 -8.58 13.18
C ARG A 8 7.22 -7.10 13.55
N THR A 9 6.35 -6.26 12.98
CA THR A 9 6.35 -4.82 13.21
C THR A 9 4.96 -4.38 13.64
N THR A 10 4.89 -3.66 14.76
CA THR A 10 3.66 -3.01 15.20
C THR A 10 3.62 -1.59 14.67
N VAL A 11 2.49 -1.21 14.06
CA VAL A 11 2.25 0.10 13.44
C VAL A 11 0.91 0.65 13.89
N ASP A 12 0.74 1.97 13.81
CA ASP A 12 -0.54 2.63 14.04
C ASP A 12 -1.09 3.11 12.69
N ILE A 13 -2.35 2.78 12.40
CA ILE A 13 -3.06 3.18 11.19
C ILE A 13 -4.43 3.67 11.63
N TYR A 14 -4.71 4.94 11.37
CA TYR A 14 -5.96 5.62 11.69
C TYR A 14 -6.37 5.50 13.17
N GLY A 15 -5.41 5.58 14.08
CA GLY A 15 -5.61 5.47 15.53
C GLY A 15 -5.85 4.03 16.01
N GLN A 16 -5.62 3.03 15.16
CA GLN A 16 -5.70 1.62 15.50
C GLN A 16 -4.34 0.96 15.33
N GLN A 17 -3.95 0.16 16.33
CA GLN A 17 -2.67 -0.53 16.32
C GLN A 17 -2.79 -1.89 15.61
N TYR A 18 -1.93 -2.11 14.63
CA TYR A 18 -1.83 -3.35 13.87
C TYR A 18 -0.45 -3.98 14.03
N THR A 19 -0.39 -5.31 14.12
CA THR A 19 0.87 -6.06 14.09
C THR A 19 1.00 -6.78 12.76
N ILE A 20 1.94 -6.31 11.94
CA ILE A 20 2.21 -6.83 10.59
C ILE A 20 3.40 -7.79 10.67
N VAL A 21 3.25 -8.97 10.06
CA VAL A 21 4.28 -9.99 9.97
C VAL A 21 4.63 -10.18 8.49
N GLY A 22 5.88 -9.93 8.10
CA GLY A 22 6.30 -10.02 6.69
C GLY A 22 7.80 -10.20 6.54
N ALA A 23 8.24 -10.60 5.35
CA ALA A 23 9.67 -10.71 5.02
C ALA A 23 10.34 -9.34 4.85
N GLU A 24 9.54 -8.30 4.62
CA GLU A 24 9.99 -6.93 4.39
C GLU A 24 10.65 -6.30 5.62
N SER A 25 11.48 -5.29 5.38
CA SER A 25 12.13 -4.54 6.46
C SER A 25 11.12 -3.78 7.31
N THR A 26 11.43 -3.59 8.60
CA THR A 26 10.59 -2.80 9.51
C THR A 26 10.39 -1.36 9.05
N GLY A 27 11.37 -0.79 8.33
CA GLY A 27 11.29 0.54 7.74
C GLY A 27 10.28 0.60 6.59
N HIS A 28 10.32 -0.39 5.69
CA HIS A 28 9.35 -0.49 4.59
C HIS A 28 7.93 -0.63 5.12
N ILE A 29 7.71 -1.50 6.12
CA ILE A 29 6.38 -1.70 6.73
C ILE A 29 5.87 -0.41 7.37
N ARG A 30 6.71 0.35 8.09
CA ARG A 30 6.33 1.64 8.68
C ARG A 30 5.97 2.68 7.61
N LEU A 31 6.73 2.72 6.51
CA LEU A 31 6.44 3.62 5.41
C LEU A 31 5.07 3.30 4.79
N VAL A 32 4.81 2.02 4.49
CA VAL A 32 3.51 1.57 3.95
C VAL A 32 2.37 1.94 4.91
N ALA A 33 2.54 1.71 6.21
CA ALA A 33 1.54 2.07 7.21
C ALA A 33 1.25 3.59 7.24
N SER A 34 2.29 4.43 7.17
CA SER A 34 2.14 5.89 7.10
C SER A 34 1.37 6.31 5.85
N MET A 35 1.68 5.73 4.69
CA MET A 35 0.98 6.06 3.43
C MET A 35 -0.51 5.67 3.47
N VAL A 36 -0.83 4.55 4.11
CA VAL A 36 -2.22 4.13 4.33
C VAL A 36 -2.94 5.10 5.27
N ASP A 37 -2.30 5.49 6.38
CA ASP A 37 -2.87 6.46 7.33
C ASP A 37 -3.17 7.80 6.66
N ASP A 38 -2.22 8.34 5.90
CA ASP A 38 -2.38 9.58 5.14
C ASP A 38 -3.53 9.49 4.14
N SER A 39 -3.61 8.37 3.39
CA SER A 39 -4.67 8.14 2.42
C SER A 39 -6.05 8.03 3.08
N MET A 40 -6.14 7.36 4.24
CA MET A 40 -7.38 7.29 5.00
C MET A 40 -7.80 8.69 5.51
N ARG A 41 -6.86 9.48 6.03
CA ARG A 41 -7.13 10.86 6.48
C ARG A 41 -7.61 11.75 5.34
N GLU A 42 -6.97 11.68 4.17
CA GLU A 42 -7.36 12.48 3.01
C GLU A 42 -8.79 12.17 2.55
N ILE A 43 -9.13 10.87 2.43
CA ILE A 43 -10.47 10.44 2.02
C ILE A 43 -11.50 10.86 3.08
N SER A 44 -11.14 10.77 4.36
CA SER A 44 -11.99 11.15 5.48
C SER A 44 -12.29 12.66 5.48
N MET A 45 -11.31 13.51 5.18
CA MET A 45 -11.50 14.95 5.02
C MET A 45 -12.50 15.28 3.90
N LYS A 46 -12.46 14.53 2.80
CA LYS A 46 -13.38 14.71 1.66
C LYS A 46 -14.77 14.11 1.91
N ASN A 47 -14.88 13.12 2.80
CA ASN A 47 -16.11 12.36 3.06
C ASN A 47 -16.31 12.12 4.57
N PRO A 48 -16.66 13.16 5.34
CA PRO A 48 -16.69 13.09 6.81
C PRO A 48 -17.80 12.20 7.38
N SER A 49 -18.80 11.80 6.58
CA SER A 49 -19.91 10.93 6.99
C SER A 49 -19.65 9.43 6.81
N LEU A 50 -18.49 9.04 6.28
CA LEU A 50 -18.14 7.63 6.09
C LEU A 50 -17.62 7.01 7.39
N ASP A 51 -18.06 5.78 7.67
CA ASP A 51 -17.49 4.96 8.73
C ASP A 51 -16.08 4.47 8.36
N THR A 52 -15.28 4.21 9.38
CA THR A 52 -13.87 3.79 9.24
C THR A 52 -13.70 2.52 8.40
N SER A 53 -14.66 1.59 8.44
CA SER A 53 -14.61 0.36 7.64
C SER A 53 -14.75 0.67 6.15
N LYS A 54 -15.73 1.50 5.76
CA LYS A 54 -15.87 1.94 4.36
C LYS A 54 -14.68 2.77 3.90
N LEU A 55 -14.13 3.61 4.79
CA LEU A 55 -12.92 4.37 4.52
C LEU A 55 -11.76 3.45 4.17
N ALA A 56 -11.49 2.43 5.00
CA ALA A 56 -10.43 1.45 4.78
C ALA A 56 -10.60 0.69 3.46
N VAL A 57 -11.83 0.26 3.14
CA VAL A 57 -12.13 -0.40 1.86
C VAL A 57 -11.88 0.54 0.68
N LEU A 58 -12.31 1.80 0.77
CA LEU A 58 -12.09 2.78 -0.30
C LEU A 58 -10.60 3.10 -0.50
N THR A 59 -9.83 3.19 0.60
CA THR A 59 -8.37 3.31 0.54
C THR A 59 -7.74 2.11 -0.16
N ALA A 60 -8.17 0.88 0.16
CA ALA A 60 -7.68 -0.33 -0.51
C ALA A 60 -8.02 -0.36 -2.01
N VAL A 61 -9.24 0.03 -2.38
CA VAL A 61 -9.67 0.13 -3.79
C VAL A 61 -8.81 1.13 -4.55
N ASN A 62 -8.58 2.32 -3.97
CA ASN A 62 -7.74 3.35 -4.58
C ASN A 62 -6.29 2.88 -4.74
N ALA A 63 -5.71 2.23 -3.72
CA ALA A 63 -4.35 1.71 -3.79
C ALA A 63 -4.18 0.64 -4.88
N ILE A 64 -5.16 -0.26 -5.04
CA ILE A 64 -5.12 -1.29 -6.08
C ILE A 64 -5.30 -0.66 -7.48
N HIS A 65 -6.16 0.34 -7.62
CA HIS A 65 -6.32 1.07 -8.88
C HIS A 65 -5.03 1.73 -9.34
N ASP A 66 -4.33 2.41 -8.43
CA ASP A 66 -3.06 3.06 -8.73
C ASP A 66 -1.96 2.04 -9.03
N TYR A 67 -1.93 0.91 -8.31
CA TYR A 67 -1.04 -0.20 -8.63
C TYR A 67 -1.26 -0.76 -10.04
N LEU A 68 -2.52 -0.95 -10.46
CA LEU A 68 -2.84 -1.45 -11.80
C LEU A 68 -2.37 -0.46 -12.88
N LYS A 69 -2.65 0.84 -12.72
CA LYS A 69 -2.14 1.86 -13.64
C LYS A 69 -0.62 1.87 -13.74
N LEU A 70 0.07 1.77 -12.60
CA LEU A 70 1.54 1.75 -12.58
C LEU A 70 2.08 0.49 -13.27
N LYS A 71 1.45 -0.66 -13.05
CA LYS A 71 1.81 -1.91 -13.72
C LYS A 71 1.63 -1.81 -15.24
N ASP A 72 0.50 -1.26 -15.69
CA ASP A 72 0.24 -1.07 -17.12
C ASP A 72 1.27 -0.14 -17.76
N GLN A 73 1.64 0.96 -17.08
CA GLN A 73 2.71 1.87 -17.54
C GLN A 73 4.07 1.16 -17.63
N ILE A 74 4.42 0.36 -16.63
CA ILE A 74 5.66 -0.43 -16.64
C ILE A 74 5.68 -1.40 -17.83
N ASP A 75 4.56 -2.07 -18.10
CA ASP A 75 4.48 -3.05 -19.18
C ASP A 75 4.53 -2.37 -20.56
N GLN A 76 3.94 -1.18 -20.71
CA GLN A 76 4.11 -0.36 -21.92
C GLN A 76 5.56 0.08 -22.13
N LEU A 77 6.22 0.61 -21.08
CA LEU A 77 7.61 1.04 -21.16
C LEU A 77 8.56 -0.12 -21.50
N LYS A 78 8.31 -1.32 -20.97
CA LYS A 78 9.08 -2.52 -21.34
C LYS A 78 8.90 -2.89 -22.81
N LEU A 79 7.68 -2.77 -23.34
CA LEU A 79 7.40 -3.04 -24.75
C LEU A 79 8.12 -2.04 -25.67
N GLU A 80 8.12 -0.76 -25.32
CA GLU A 80 8.85 0.28 -26.06
C GLU A 80 10.36 0.00 -26.06
N LEU A 81 10.93 -0.32 -24.89
CA LEU A 81 12.35 -0.60 -24.74
C LEU A 81 12.79 -1.89 -25.46
N GLN A 82 11.86 -2.83 -25.68
CA GLN A 82 12.10 -4.02 -26.49
C GLN A 82 12.09 -3.69 -27.98
N LYS A 83 11.14 -2.86 -28.45
CA LYS A 83 11.08 -2.41 -29.86
C LYS A 83 12.28 -1.58 -30.29
N GLU A 84 12.93 -0.87 -29.37
CA GLU A 84 14.10 -0.04 -29.67
C GLU A 84 15.42 -0.84 -29.69
N LYS A 85 15.39 -2.09 -29.20
CA LYS A 85 16.53 -3.01 -29.22
C LYS A 85 16.55 -3.97 -30.42
N ASP A 86 15.43 -4.08 -31.13
CA ASP A 86 15.27 -4.83 -32.38
C ASP A 86 15.49 -3.91 -33.61
#